data_AF-A0A524PHK3-F1
#
_entry.id   AF-A0A524PHK3-F1
#
_cell.length_a   1.000
_cell.length_b   1.000
_cell.length_c   1.000
_cell.angle_alpha   90.00
_cell.angle_beta   90.00
_cell.angle_gamma   90.00
#
_symmetry.space_group_name_H-M   'P 1'
#
loop_
_entity.id
_entity.type
_entity.pdbx_description
1 polymer ?
#
loop_
_entity_poly.entity_id
_entity_poly.type
_entity_poly.pdbx_seq_one_letter_code
_entity_poly.pdbx_strand_id
1 'polypeptide(L)'
;MADSKFHSIEKVAVEYLAGLATPKRASDEAAVLRFVRWFGRQRGVEAIKARDIDSYCVTAPAPEGPALRGFLSYTYKKGLSVRGLATHVKAKKEPREPVRVSSGPLEPIQVSEEGLQALRTELDGLKEQRVVVTDQMRKAAADKDFRENAPLHAAREQKSHIEGRILELESTLAAATTVNGRSQGAAASLGDTVHLTDLSNGGLTTYKLVDSR
;
A
#
# COMPACT_ATOMS: atom_id res chain seq x y z
N MET A 1 -12.80 3.70 49.09
CA MET A 1 -13.30 2.50 48.41
C MET A 1 -14.11 2.98 47.21
N ALA A 2 -13.51 3.06 46.02
CA ALA A 2 -14.22 3.51 44.83
C ALA A 2 -14.94 2.29 44.22
N ASP A 3 -16.26 2.32 44.27
CA ASP A 3 -17.18 1.43 43.57
C ASP A 3 -16.69 1.18 42.13
N SER A 4 -16.06 0.02 41.88
CA SER A 4 -15.78 -0.44 40.52
C SER A 4 -17.11 -0.94 39.95
N LYS A 5 -18.00 0.00 39.61
CA LYS A 5 -19.28 -0.30 38.96
C LYS A 5 -18.98 -1.10 37.71
N PHE A 6 -19.56 -2.27 37.59
CA PHE A 6 -19.48 -3.05 36.36
C PHE A 6 -20.16 -2.26 35.24
N HIS A 7 -19.36 -1.84 34.25
CA HIS A 7 -19.85 -1.14 33.07
C HIS A 7 -19.93 -2.13 31.91
N SER A 8 -21.15 -2.63 31.66
CA SER A 8 -21.40 -3.44 30.48
C SER A 8 -21.16 -2.63 29.22
N ILE A 9 -20.60 -3.28 28.21
CA ILE A 9 -20.31 -2.65 26.92
C ILE A 9 -21.56 -2.07 26.26
N GLU A 10 -22.72 -2.70 26.47
CA GLU A 10 -24.01 -2.19 26.01
C GLU A 10 -24.40 -0.86 26.67
N LYS A 11 -24.28 -0.76 27.99
CA LYS A 11 -24.60 0.47 28.72
C LYS A 11 -23.72 1.63 28.26
N VAL A 12 -22.43 1.34 28.07
CA VAL A 12 -21.44 2.34 27.63
C VAL A 12 -21.66 2.75 26.16
N ALA A 13 -22.09 1.82 25.30
CA ALA A 13 -22.47 2.13 23.93
C ALA A 13 -23.69 3.07 23.86
N VAL A 14 -24.71 2.84 24.68
CA VAL A 14 -25.88 3.73 24.76
C VAL A 14 -25.47 5.13 25.26
N GLU A 15 -24.62 5.22 26.29
CA GLU A 15 -24.12 6.51 26.79
C GLU A 15 -23.29 7.27 25.74
N TYR A 16 -22.46 6.55 24.99
CA TYR A 16 -21.68 7.10 23.90
C TYR A 16 -22.57 7.68 22.80
N LEU A 17 -23.55 6.90 22.32
CA LEU A 17 -24.45 7.33 21.24
C LEU A 17 -25.36 8.49 21.67
N ALA A 18 -25.81 8.50 22.93
CA ALA A 18 -26.60 9.60 23.49
C ALA A 18 -25.81 10.93 23.50
N GLY A 19 -24.48 10.87 23.72
CA GLY A 19 -23.59 12.04 23.73
C GLY A 19 -23.18 12.56 22.35
N LEU A 20 -23.52 11.86 21.26
CA LEU A 20 -23.19 12.28 19.89
C LEU A 20 -24.27 13.16 19.27
N ALA A 21 -23.86 14.07 18.37
CA ALA A 21 -24.75 14.85 17.52
C ALA A 21 -25.50 13.93 16.53
N THR A 22 -26.76 14.26 16.21
CA THR A 22 -27.67 13.47 15.35
C THR A 22 -27.05 12.89 14.06
N PRO A 23 -26.32 13.67 13.22
CA PRO A 23 -25.73 13.11 11.99
C PRO A 23 -24.62 12.08 12.27
N LYS A 24 -23.84 12.29 13.33
CA LYS A 24 -22.76 11.38 13.73
C LYS A 24 -23.30 10.15 14.47
N ARG A 25 -24.36 10.32 15.25
CA ARG A 25 -25.07 9.22 15.91
C ARG A 25 -25.57 8.20 14.88
N ALA A 26 -26.25 8.64 13.82
CA ALA A 26 -26.75 7.75 12.77
C ALA A 26 -25.63 6.98 12.05
N SER A 27 -24.48 7.64 11.85
CA SER A 27 -23.28 7.02 11.25
C SER A 27 -22.63 5.99 12.18
N ASP A 28 -22.49 6.32 13.47
CA ASP A 28 -21.73 5.51 14.42
C ASP A 28 -22.58 4.38 15.04
N GLU A 29 -23.89 4.56 15.18
CA GLU A 29 -24.83 3.66 15.84
C GLU A 29 -24.78 2.23 15.29
N ALA A 30 -24.90 2.06 13.97
CA ALA A 30 -24.88 0.74 13.35
C ALA A 30 -23.56 -0.01 13.61
N ALA A 31 -22.44 0.70 13.61
CA ALA A 31 -21.12 0.14 13.80
C ALA A 31 -20.86 -0.25 15.28
N VAL A 32 -21.17 0.63 16.24
CA VAL A 32 -20.92 0.29 17.66
C VAL A 32 -21.89 -0.76 18.16
N LEU A 33 -23.16 -0.76 17.73
CA LEU A 33 -24.11 -1.83 18.10
C LEU A 33 -23.69 -3.19 17.55
N ARG A 34 -23.11 -3.23 16.35
CA ARG A 34 -22.57 -4.46 15.76
C ARG A 34 -21.37 -4.98 16.54
N PHE A 35 -20.45 -4.10 16.92
CA PHE A 35 -19.32 -4.44 17.78
C PHE A 35 -19.79 -4.95 19.15
N VAL A 36 -20.75 -4.28 19.79
CA VAL A 36 -21.35 -4.68 21.07
C VAL A 36 -21.95 -6.08 20.97
N ARG A 37 -22.68 -6.36 19.90
CA ARG A 37 -23.28 -7.69 19.65
C ARG A 37 -22.21 -8.77 19.45
N TRP A 38 -21.16 -8.46 18.69
CA TRP A 38 -20.05 -9.39 18.42
C TRP A 38 -19.22 -9.67 19.68
N PHE A 39 -18.87 -8.63 20.44
CA PHE A 39 -18.05 -8.78 21.63
C PHE A 39 -18.83 -9.46 22.76
N GLY A 40 -20.12 -9.14 22.88
CA GLY A 40 -21.05 -9.68 23.89
C GLY A 40 -21.60 -8.57 24.77
N ARG A 41 -22.92 -8.33 24.70
CA ARG A 41 -23.64 -7.20 25.34
C ARG A 41 -23.39 -7.06 26.85
N GLN A 42 -23.24 -8.19 27.53
CA GLN A 42 -23.09 -8.28 28.99
C GLN A 42 -21.63 -8.28 29.45
N ARG A 43 -20.65 -8.19 28.54
CA ARG A 43 -19.23 -8.15 28.94
C ARG A 43 -18.82 -6.75 29.38
N GLY A 44 -17.89 -6.69 30.33
CA GLY A 44 -17.29 -5.44 30.79
C GLY A 44 -16.42 -4.81 29.72
N VAL A 45 -16.45 -3.46 29.62
CA VAL A 45 -15.57 -2.70 28.71
C VAL A 45 -14.08 -2.90 29.03
N GLU A 46 -13.75 -3.12 30.30
CA GLU A 46 -12.39 -3.43 30.77
C GLU A 46 -11.82 -4.74 30.18
N ALA A 47 -12.70 -5.66 29.76
CA ALA A 47 -12.30 -6.95 29.21
C ALA A 47 -11.87 -6.87 27.74
N ILE A 48 -12.05 -5.72 27.08
CA ILE A 48 -11.69 -5.53 25.67
C ILE A 48 -10.16 -5.50 25.54
N LYS A 49 -9.60 -6.41 24.74
CA LYS A 49 -8.17 -6.45 24.43
C LYS A 49 -7.91 -6.06 22.98
N ALA A 50 -6.66 -5.66 22.68
CA ALA A 50 -6.22 -5.37 21.32
C ALA A 50 -6.52 -6.51 20.33
N ARG A 51 -6.31 -7.76 20.75
CA ARG A 51 -6.62 -8.96 19.95
C ARG A 51 -8.10 -9.07 19.58
N ASP A 52 -9.00 -8.65 20.45
CA ASP A 52 -10.45 -8.69 20.19
C ASP A 52 -10.81 -7.68 19.10
N ILE A 53 -10.16 -6.52 19.10
CA ILE A 53 -10.34 -5.47 18.09
C ILE A 53 -9.80 -5.94 16.73
N ASP A 54 -8.60 -6.52 16.71
CA ASP A 54 -8.03 -7.10 15.50
C ASP A 54 -8.96 -8.18 14.91
N SER A 55 -9.49 -9.07 15.77
CA SER A 55 -10.39 -10.15 15.35
C SER A 55 -11.71 -9.62 14.80
N TYR A 56 -12.28 -8.59 15.42
CA TYR A 56 -13.48 -7.93 14.92
C TYR A 56 -13.24 -7.27 13.56
N CYS A 57 -12.14 -6.52 13.40
CA CYS A 57 -11.78 -5.83 12.16
C CYS A 57 -11.63 -6.75 10.94
N VAL A 58 -11.32 -8.04 11.15
CA VAL A 58 -11.29 -9.04 10.06
C VAL A 58 -12.70 -9.34 9.53
N THR A 59 -13.70 -9.34 10.42
CA THR A 59 -15.10 -9.69 10.10
C THR A 59 -16.00 -8.47 9.87
N ALA A 60 -15.53 -7.27 10.22
CA ALA A 60 -16.31 -6.04 10.16
C ALA A 60 -16.38 -5.44 8.74
N PRO A 61 -17.52 -4.86 8.33
CA PRO A 61 -17.63 -4.17 7.04
C PRO A 61 -16.88 -2.83 7.01
N ALA A 62 -16.56 -2.38 5.79
CA ALA A 62 -15.54 -1.38 5.49
C ALA A 62 -15.68 0.01 6.18
N PRO A 63 -16.87 0.59 6.41
CA PRO A 63 -16.94 1.96 6.97
C PRO A 63 -16.94 2.01 8.51
N GLU A 64 -16.74 0.90 9.23
CA GLU A 64 -16.92 0.89 10.69
C GLU A 64 -15.72 1.38 11.51
N GLY A 65 -14.55 1.49 10.87
CA GLY A 65 -13.30 1.87 11.55
C GLY A 65 -13.38 3.22 12.30
N PRO A 66 -13.89 4.31 11.71
CA PRO A 66 -14.02 5.60 12.37
C PRO A 66 -14.96 5.58 13.59
N ALA A 67 -16.12 4.93 13.47
CA ALA A 67 -17.10 4.82 14.54
C ALA A 67 -16.55 4.01 15.73
N LEU A 68 -15.89 2.87 15.44
CA LEU A 68 -15.28 2.03 16.47
C LEU A 68 -14.12 2.75 17.18
N ARG A 69 -13.30 3.53 16.44
CA ARG A 69 -12.26 4.40 17.04
C ARG A 69 -12.86 5.44 17.96
N GLY A 70 -13.95 6.08 17.56
CA GLY A 70 -14.66 7.06 18.37
C GLY A 70 -15.15 6.46 19.68
N PHE A 71 -15.79 5.29 19.61
CA PHE A 71 -16.27 4.55 20.78
C PHE A 71 -15.13 4.13 21.72
N LEU A 72 -14.08 3.49 21.20
CA LEU A 72 -12.94 3.05 22.03
C LEU A 72 -12.19 4.24 22.65
N SER A 73 -12.07 5.35 21.93
CA SER A 73 -11.49 6.59 22.48
C SER A 73 -12.35 7.15 23.61
N TYR A 74 -13.67 7.08 23.50
CA TYR A 74 -14.60 7.48 24.55
C TYR A 74 -14.43 6.60 25.80
N THR A 75 -14.32 5.27 25.63
CA THR A 75 -14.09 4.35 26.77
C THR A 75 -12.78 4.62 27.50
N TYR A 76 -11.72 5.02 26.77
CA TYR A 76 -10.45 5.40 27.36
C TYR A 76 -10.54 6.74 28.10
N LYS A 77 -11.18 7.75 27.50
CA LYS A 77 -11.40 9.06 28.14
C LYS A 77 -12.23 8.98 29.43
N LYS A 78 -13.18 8.05 29.51
CA LYS A 78 -14.00 7.80 30.70
C LYS A 78 -13.29 6.94 31.76
N GLY A 79 -12.05 6.50 31.52
CA GLY A 79 -11.29 5.65 32.43
C GLY A 79 -11.81 4.21 32.52
N LEU A 80 -12.65 3.77 31.58
CA LEU A 80 -13.28 2.45 31.56
C LEU A 80 -12.41 1.38 30.88
N SER A 81 -11.40 1.81 30.11
CA SER A 81 -10.42 0.94 29.46
C SER A 81 -9.02 1.25 29.98
N VAL A 82 -8.26 0.18 30.26
CA VAL A 82 -6.88 0.25 30.77
C VAL A 82 -5.88 0.67 29.67
N ARG A 83 -6.24 0.53 28.39
CA ARG A 83 -5.36 0.81 27.24
C ARG A 83 -6.03 1.71 26.21
N GLY A 84 -5.21 2.46 25.46
CA GLY A 84 -5.62 3.27 24.31
C GLY A 84 -6.02 2.42 23.10
N LEU A 85 -7.09 1.64 23.24
CA LEU A 85 -7.54 0.62 22.30
C LEU A 85 -7.90 1.15 20.90
N ALA A 86 -8.18 2.45 20.77
CA ALA A 86 -8.52 3.07 19.50
C ALA A 86 -7.40 2.99 18.45
N THR A 87 -6.13 2.87 18.86
CA THR A 87 -4.99 2.74 17.93
C THR A 87 -4.96 1.39 17.21
N HIS A 88 -5.59 0.36 17.78
CA HIS A 88 -5.66 -0.99 17.22
C HIS A 88 -6.79 -1.17 16.21
N VAL A 89 -7.69 -0.19 16.06
CA VAL A 89 -8.72 -0.24 15.03
C VAL A 89 -8.07 0.04 13.69
N LYS A 90 -7.77 -1.04 12.96
CA LYS A 90 -7.32 -0.96 11.58
C LYS A 90 -8.35 -0.15 10.82
N ALA A 91 -7.92 1.03 10.37
CA ALA A 91 -8.54 1.62 9.22
C ALA A 91 -8.36 0.59 8.11
N LYS A 92 -9.37 -0.25 7.87
CA LYS A 92 -9.82 -0.35 6.50
C LYS A 92 -10.26 1.07 6.16
N LYS A 93 -9.26 1.91 5.88
CA LYS A 93 -9.35 2.92 4.83
C LYS A 93 -10.16 2.14 3.80
N GLU A 94 -11.29 2.67 3.38
CA GLU A 94 -11.78 2.30 2.06
C GLU A 94 -10.53 2.13 1.19
N PRO A 95 -10.51 1.19 0.23
CA PRO A 95 -9.74 1.54 -0.94
C PRO A 95 -10.22 2.97 -1.23
N ARG A 96 -9.41 3.99 -0.88
CA ARG A 96 -9.29 5.15 -1.75
C ARG A 96 -9.19 4.41 -3.06
N GLU A 97 -10.22 4.52 -3.91
CA GLU A 97 -9.99 4.31 -5.33
C GLU A 97 -8.60 4.86 -5.52
N PRO A 98 -7.61 3.97 -5.81
CA PRO A 98 -6.21 4.28 -5.64
C PRO A 98 -6.10 5.65 -6.22
N VAL A 99 -5.79 6.68 -5.38
CA VAL A 99 -5.98 8.09 -5.73
C VAL A 99 -5.66 8.09 -7.19
N ARG A 100 -6.68 8.29 -8.05
CA ARG A 100 -6.39 8.42 -9.45
C ARG A 100 -5.57 9.71 -9.37
N VAL A 101 -4.25 9.53 -9.20
CA VAL A 101 -3.26 10.22 -9.99
C VAL A 101 -3.97 10.16 -11.29
N SER A 102 -4.50 11.31 -11.69
CA SER A 102 -4.89 11.47 -13.05
C SER A 102 -3.62 11.03 -13.79
N SER A 103 -3.56 9.75 -14.17
CA SER A 103 -3.31 9.42 -15.53
C SER A 103 -4.38 10.18 -16.30
N GLY A 104 -4.14 11.49 -16.44
CA GLY A 104 -4.24 12.08 -17.75
C GLY A 104 -3.60 11.07 -18.68
N PRO A 105 -4.32 10.75 -19.77
CA PRO A 105 -4.21 9.49 -20.48
C PRO A 105 -2.77 9.02 -20.45
N LEU A 106 -2.50 7.84 -19.83
CA LEU A 106 -1.18 7.23 -19.85
C LEU A 106 -0.74 7.31 -21.31
N GLU A 107 0.17 8.24 -21.61
CA GLU A 107 0.66 8.40 -22.97
C GLU A 107 1.25 7.03 -23.28
N PRO A 108 0.72 6.32 -24.30
CA PRO A 108 1.17 4.98 -24.58
C PRO A 108 2.66 5.05 -24.83
N ILE A 109 3.44 4.42 -23.93
CA ILE A 109 4.89 4.49 -23.99
C ILE A 109 5.27 3.65 -25.21
N GLN A 110 5.77 4.33 -26.24
CA GLN A 110 6.19 3.67 -27.46
C GLN A 110 7.60 3.12 -27.25
N VAL A 111 7.68 1.82 -27.04
CA VAL A 111 8.96 1.14 -26.84
C VAL A 111 9.28 0.32 -28.09
N SER A 112 10.53 0.36 -28.54
CA SER A 112 10.99 -0.56 -29.59
C SER A 112 10.95 -2.00 -29.10
N GLU A 113 10.90 -2.97 -30.02
CA GLU A 113 10.92 -4.38 -29.65
C GLU A 113 12.19 -4.76 -28.86
N GLU A 114 13.34 -4.19 -29.20
CA GLU A 114 14.57 -4.44 -28.44
C GLU A 114 14.54 -3.78 -27.05
N GLY A 115 13.97 -2.57 -26.95
CA GLY A 115 13.81 -1.88 -25.66
C GLY A 115 12.90 -2.66 -24.72
N LEU A 116 11.81 -3.24 -25.24
CA LEU A 116 10.90 -4.09 -24.47
C LEU A 116 11.60 -5.37 -23.98
N GLN A 117 12.43 -5.98 -24.83
CA GLN A 117 13.22 -7.15 -24.45
C GLN A 117 14.28 -6.82 -23.40
N ALA A 118 14.93 -5.67 -23.49
CA ALA A 118 15.89 -5.20 -22.49
C ALA A 118 15.22 -5.00 -21.13
N LEU A 119 14.07 -4.32 -21.09
CA LEU A 119 13.29 -4.12 -19.85
C LEU A 119 12.83 -5.44 -19.22
N ARG A 120 12.42 -6.42 -20.03
CA ARG A 120 12.07 -7.77 -19.54
C ARG A 120 13.29 -8.49 -18.95
N THR A 121 14.44 -8.39 -19.61
CA THR A 121 15.69 -9.00 -19.14
C THR A 121 16.15 -8.40 -17.82
N GLU A 122 16.09 -7.06 -17.68
CA GLU A 122 16.38 -6.36 -16.43
C GLU A 122 15.45 -6.82 -15.30
N LEU A 123 14.14 -6.90 -15.59
CA LEU A 123 13.13 -7.34 -14.63
C LEU A 123 13.35 -8.78 -14.16
N ASP A 124 13.71 -9.70 -15.06
CA ASP A 124 14.01 -11.08 -14.70
C ASP A 124 15.27 -11.17 -13.82
N GLY A 125 16.32 -10.40 -14.15
CA GLY A 125 17.52 -10.29 -13.30
C GLY A 125 17.21 -9.76 -11.90
N LEU A 126 16.35 -8.75 -11.77
CA LEU A 126 15.94 -8.21 -10.48
C LEU A 126 15.10 -9.21 -9.67
N LYS A 127 14.28 -10.03 -10.32
CA LYS A 127 13.53 -11.10 -9.66
C LYS A 127 14.45 -12.17 -9.07
N GLU A 128 15.51 -12.54 -9.77
CA GLU A 128 16.53 -13.44 -9.24
C GLU A 128 17.25 -12.83 -8.03
N GLN A 129 17.67 -11.56 -8.14
CA GLN A 129 18.29 -10.84 -7.03
C GLN A 129 17.38 -10.75 -5.80
N ARG A 130 16.06 -10.56 -5.99
CA ARG A 130 15.08 -10.55 -4.89
C ARG A 130 15.13 -11.84 -4.06
N VAL A 131 15.31 -12.98 -4.71
CA VAL A 131 15.43 -14.29 -4.03
C VAL A 131 16.72 -14.35 -3.23
N VAL A 132 17.85 -13.92 -3.82
CA VAL A 132 19.16 -13.90 -3.16
C VAL A 132 19.15 -13.01 -1.91
N VAL A 133 18.62 -11.79 -2.01
CA VAL A 133 18.55 -10.86 -0.88
C VAL A 133 17.64 -11.39 0.23
N THR A 134 16.54 -12.07 -0.13
CA THR A 134 15.66 -12.70 0.86
C THR A 134 16.37 -13.81 1.64
N ASP A 135 17.20 -14.62 0.97
CA ASP A 135 18.00 -15.64 1.63
C ASP A 135 19.08 -15.03 2.54
N GLN A 136 19.74 -13.97 2.08
CA GLN A 136 20.69 -13.21 2.90
C GLN A 136 20.03 -12.61 4.15
N MET A 137 18.83 -12.02 4.01
CA MET A 137 18.05 -11.54 5.15
C MET A 137 17.70 -12.67 6.12
N ARG A 138 17.32 -13.85 5.62
CA ARG A 138 17.00 -15.01 6.46
C ARG A 138 18.23 -15.48 7.24
N LYS A 139 19.40 -15.54 6.59
CA LYS A 139 20.67 -15.90 7.22
C LYS A 139 21.08 -14.87 8.27
N ALA A 140 21.01 -13.58 7.95
CA ALA A 140 21.32 -12.51 8.88
C ALA A 140 20.35 -12.50 10.08
N ALA A 141 19.06 -12.79 9.88
CA ALA A 141 18.07 -12.87 10.95
C ALA A 141 18.23 -14.08 11.89
N ALA A 142 19.02 -15.09 11.50
CA ALA A 142 19.36 -16.22 12.36
C ALA A 142 20.45 -15.87 13.38
N ASP A 143 21.17 -14.76 13.17
CA ASP A 143 22.15 -14.24 14.11
C ASP A 143 21.43 -13.54 15.27
N LYS A 144 21.72 -13.97 16.50
CA LYS A 144 20.91 -13.66 17.70
C LYS A 144 21.11 -12.24 18.25
N ASP A 145 21.96 -11.44 17.63
CA ASP A 145 22.22 -10.06 18.01
C ASP A 145 21.44 -9.09 17.12
N PHE A 146 20.17 -8.86 17.45
CA PHE A 146 19.26 -8.03 16.65
C PHE A 146 19.52 -6.52 16.74
N ARG A 147 20.34 -6.07 17.70
CA ARG A 147 20.55 -4.64 17.96
C ARG A 147 21.68 -4.03 17.12
N GLU A 148 22.68 -4.82 16.73
CA GLU A 148 23.87 -4.38 15.98
C GLU A 148 24.05 -5.09 14.63
N ASN A 149 22.98 -5.71 14.09
CA ASN A 149 23.07 -6.48 12.85
C ASN A 149 23.08 -5.58 11.60
N ALA A 150 24.23 -4.93 11.33
CA ALA A 150 24.46 -4.14 10.13
C ALA A 150 24.17 -4.92 8.83
N PRO A 151 24.51 -6.23 8.69
CA PRO A 151 24.12 -7.04 7.53
C PRO A 151 22.60 -7.12 7.31
N LEU A 152 21.80 -7.26 8.37
CA LEU A 152 20.34 -7.33 8.25
C LEU A 152 19.74 -5.99 7.80
N HIS A 153 20.26 -4.87 8.31
CA HIS A 153 19.83 -3.54 7.89
C HIS A 153 20.14 -3.31 6.40
N ALA A 154 21.36 -3.60 5.97
CA ALA A 154 21.78 -3.48 4.58
C ALA A 154 20.94 -4.37 3.64
N ALA A 155 20.68 -5.61 4.03
CA ALA A 155 19.86 -6.53 3.23
C ALA A 155 18.40 -6.05 3.11
N ARG A 156 17.85 -5.42 4.16
CA ARG A 156 16.50 -4.85 4.14
C ARG A 156 16.40 -3.63 3.22
N GLU A 157 17.39 -2.75 3.25
CA GLU A 157 17.47 -1.60 2.36
C GLU A 157 17.60 -2.04 0.90
N GLN A 158 18.49 -3.00 0.63
CA GLN A 158 18.66 -3.58 -0.70
C GLN A 158 17.38 -4.22 -1.23
N LYS A 159 16.64 -4.95 -0.36
CA LYS A 159 15.33 -5.51 -0.72
C LYS A 159 14.34 -4.42 -1.12
N SER A 160 14.29 -3.32 -0.36
CA SER A 160 13.40 -2.20 -0.66
C SER A 160 13.73 -1.54 -2.01
N HIS A 161 15.02 -1.41 -2.32
CA HIS A 161 15.46 -0.84 -3.60
C HIS A 161 15.06 -1.73 -4.78
N ILE A 162 15.32 -3.04 -4.69
CA ILE A 162 14.96 -4.01 -5.73
C ILE A 162 13.44 -4.04 -5.95
N GLU A 163 12.65 -4.06 -4.87
CA GLU A 163 11.18 -4.07 -4.98
C GLU A 163 10.63 -2.79 -5.64
N GLY A 164 11.24 -1.63 -5.35
CA GLY A 164 10.89 -0.38 -6.02
C GLY A 164 11.15 -0.43 -7.53
N ARG A 165 12.32 -0.92 -7.93
CA ARG A 165 12.70 -1.03 -9.35
C ARG A 165 11.83 -2.02 -10.11
N ILE A 166 11.52 -3.17 -9.50
CA ILE A 166 10.60 -4.15 -10.10
C ILE A 166 9.22 -3.52 -10.37
N LEU A 167 8.67 -2.80 -9.39
CA LEU A 167 7.36 -2.15 -9.54
C LEU A 167 7.34 -1.12 -10.68
N GLU A 168 8.42 -0.34 -10.79
CA GLU A 168 8.59 0.63 -11.87
C GLU A 168 8.63 -0.07 -13.24
N LEU A 169 9.45 -1.09 -13.40
CA LEU A 169 9.56 -1.85 -14.65
C LEU A 169 8.26 -2.56 -15.02
N GLU A 170 7.56 -3.16 -14.06
CA GLU A 170 6.25 -3.79 -14.28
C GLU A 170 5.21 -2.77 -14.75
N SER A 171 5.21 -1.57 -14.15
CA SER A 171 4.33 -0.48 -14.56
C SER A 171 4.65 0.00 -15.97
N THR A 172 5.94 0.18 -16.30
CA THR A 172 6.38 0.60 -17.64
C THR A 172 6.02 -0.44 -18.69
N LEU A 173 6.26 -1.72 -18.43
CA LEU A 173 5.89 -2.82 -19.34
C LEU A 173 4.38 -2.94 -19.53
N ALA A 174 3.57 -2.64 -18.51
CA ALA A 174 2.11 -2.67 -18.61
C ALA A 174 1.56 -1.51 -19.47
N ALA A 175 2.24 -0.37 -19.51
CA ALA A 175 1.87 0.80 -20.32
C ALA A 175 2.54 0.82 -21.71
N ALA A 176 3.54 -0.04 -21.95
CA ALA A 176 4.32 -0.07 -23.18
C ALA A 176 3.50 -0.64 -24.36
N THR A 177 3.51 0.08 -25.48
CA THR A 177 3.00 -0.40 -26.77
C THR A 177 4.18 -0.56 -27.73
N THR A 178 4.34 -1.75 -28.32
CA THR A 178 5.41 -2.03 -29.28
C THR A 178 5.13 -1.30 -30.59
N VAL A 179 6.06 -0.43 -31.00
CA VAL A 179 6.00 0.23 -32.31
C VAL A 179 6.98 -0.46 -33.24
N ASN A 180 6.45 -1.09 -34.30
CA ASN A 180 7.25 -1.66 -35.37
C ASN A 180 7.34 -0.60 -36.47
N GLY A 181 8.47 0.11 -36.51
CA GLY A 181 8.77 1.16 -37.49
C GLY A 181 8.85 0.58 -38.91
N ARG A 182 7.69 0.39 -39.55
CA ARG A 182 7.57 0.37 -41.00
C ARG A 182 6.74 1.59 -41.38
N SER A 183 7.34 2.77 -41.27
CA SER A 183 6.75 3.98 -41.82
C SER A 183 6.54 3.79 -43.32
N GLN A 184 5.29 3.84 -43.79
CA GLN A 184 4.96 3.84 -45.23
C GLN A 184 5.09 5.25 -45.86
N GLY A 185 5.80 6.18 -45.22
CA GLY A 185 5.92 7.57 -45.68
C GLY A 185 7.30 8.20 -45.46
N ALA A 186 7.53 9.35 -46.09
CA ALA A 186 8.79 10.09 -46.09
C ALA A 186 9.15 10.78 -44.75
N ALA A 187 8.40 10.54 -43.68
CA ALA A 187 8.62 11.12 -42.35
C ALA A 187 9.16 10.05 -41.38
N ALA A 188 10.25 10.38 -40.69
CA ALA A 188 10.86 9.52 -39.68
C ALA A 188 10.00 9.51 -38.40
N SER A 189 9.70 8.32 -37.90
CA SER A 189 8.88 8.05 -36.71
C SER A 189 9.70 7.44 -35.58
N LEU A 190 9.13 7.38 -34.37
CA LEU A 190 9.78 6.74 -33.22
C LEU A 190 10.06 5.25 -33.53
N GLY A 191 11.28 4.80 -33.26
CA GLY A 191 11.77 3.45 -33.61
C GLY A 191 12.47 3.36 -34.96
N ASP A 192 12.38 4.39 -35.83
CA ASP A 192 13.06 4.39 -37.12
C ASP A 192 14.57 4.62 -36.95
N THR A 193 15.34 3.97 -37.83
CA THR A 193 16.78 4.18 -37.95
C THR A 193 17.03 5.18 -39.07
N VAL A 194 17.63 6.32 -38.73
CA VAL A 194 17.95 7.40 -39.67
C VAL A 194 19.45 7.45 -39.93
N HIS A 195 19.81 7.68 -41.19
CA HIS A 195 21.19 7.90 -41.60
C HIS A 195 21.39 9.38 -41.89
N LEU A 196 22.32 10.01 -41.17
CA LEU A 196 22.73 11.39 -41.35
C LEU A 196 24.06 11.40 -42.12
N THR A 197 24.08 12.09 -43.25
CA THR A 197 25.32 12.31 -44.01
C THR A 197 25.82 13.73 -43.75
N ASP A 198 27.03 13.85 -43.23
CA ASP A 198 27.71 15.13 -43.08
C ASP A 198 28.17 15.62 -44.46
N LEU A 199 27.64 16.76 -44.91
CA LEU A 199 27.94 17.36 -46.21
C LEU A 199 29.38 17.88 -46.32
N SER A 200 30.09 18.02 -45.20
CA SER A 200 31.43 18.62 -45.12
C SER A 200 32.54 17.59 -45.34
N ASN A 201 32.35 16.35 -44.89
CA ASN A 201 33.34 15.28 -44.96
C ASN A 201 32.80 13.96 -45.55
N GLY A 202 31.52 13.88 -45.88
CA GLY A 202 30.87 12.68 -46.41
C GLY A 202 30.66 11.56 -45.39
N GLY A 203 30.88 11.83 -44.10
CA GLY A 203 30.73 10.87 -43.00
C GLY A 203 29.28 10.49 -42.79
N LEU A 204 29.03 9.19 -42.69
CA LEU A 204 27.71 8.62 -42.45
C LEU A 204 27.56 8.26 -40.97
N THR A 205 26.57 8.84 -40.30
CA THR A 205 26.24 8.53 -38.90
C THR A 205 24.83 7.98 -38.79
N THR A 206 24.68 6.86 -38.11
CA THR A 206 23.40 6.15 -37.97
C THR A 206 22.84 6.38 -36.57
N TYR A 207 21.59 6.84 -36.48
CA TYR A 207 20.88 7.06 -35.22
C TYR A 207 19.55 6.33 -35.20
N LYS A 208 19.16 5.82 -34.03
CA LYS A 208 17.84 5.24 -33.82
C LYS A 208 17.01 6.19 -32.96
N LEU A 209 15.84 6.56 -33.44
CA LEU A 209 14.90 7.41 -32.72
C LEU A 209 14.28 6.60 -31.58
N VAL A 210 14.55 6.97 -30.33
CA VAL A 210 14.00 6.33 -29.12
C VAL A 210 13.35 7.38 -28.22
N ASP A 211 12.40 6.96 -27.39
CA ASP A 211 11.82 7.81 -26.36
C ASP A 211 12.88 8.13 -25.27
N SER A 212 12.80 9.30 -24.63
CA SER A 212 13.83 9.80 -23.72
C SER A 212 13.61 9.45 -22.24
N ARG A 213 12.74 8.48 -21.95
CA ARG A 213 12.38 8.10 -20.57
C ARG A 213 12.73 6.66 -20.21
#